data_AF-A0A497ZBF1-F1
#
_entry.id   AF-A0A497ZBF1-F1
#
_cell.length_a   1.000
_cell.length_b   1.000
_cell.length_c   1.000
_cell.angle_alpha   90.00
_cell.angle_beta   90.00
_cell.angle_gamma   90.00
#
_symmetry.space_group_name_H-M   'P 1'
#
loop_
_entity.id
_entity.type
_entity.pdbx_description
1 polymer ?
#
loop_
_entity_poly.entity_id
_entity_poly.type
_entity_poly.pdbx_seq_one_letter_code
_entity_poly.pdbx_strand_id
1 'polypeptide(L)'
;MKPGKSLRHHKWMTIAAVLVLLASTLAGVYAIWGVVFVYWGVLAIRSGQAFLVEAIERKENPVLFWVLTAMWFGFGVLYILTDIFPTQTA
;
A
#
# COMPACT_ATOMS: atom_id res chain seq x y z
N MET A 1 18.41 -10.15 40.23
CA MET A 1 18.39 -10.48 38.79
C MET A 1 16.93 -10.46 38.33
N LYS A 2 16.46 -9.40 37.67
CA LYS A 2 15.06 -9.30 37.20
C LYS A 2 14.95 -9.96 35.82
N PRO A 3 13.96 -10.83 35.55
CA PRO A 3 13.83 -11.47 34.25
C PRO A 3 13.50 -10.41 33.19
N GLY A 4 14.29 -10.39 32.11
CA GLY A 4 14.04 -9.56 30.95
C GLY A 4 12.70 -9.94 30.34
N LYS A 5 11.75 -8.99 30.30
CA LYS A 5 10.52 -9.14 29.53
C LYS A 5 10.92 -9.35 28.07
N SER A 6 10.68 -10.54 27.53
CA SER A 6 10.75 -10.74 26.08
C SER A 6 9.69 -9.83 25.48
N LEU A 7 10.15 -8.75 24.84
CA LEU A 7 9.32 -7.88 24.02
C LEU A 7 8.90 -8.72 22.82
N ARG A 8 7.83 -9.49 22.98
CA ARG A 8 7.19 -10.23 21.91
C ARG A 8 6.87 -9.20 20.83
N HIS A 9 7.68 -9.18 19.79
CA HIS A 9 7.59 -8.26 18.66
C HIS A 9 6.38 -8.71 17.84
N HIS A 10 5.20 -8.43 18.36
CA HIS A 10 3.98 -8.93 17.76
C HIS A 10 3.77 -8.15 16.47
N LYS A 11 4.04 -8.80 15.35
CA LYS A 11 3.61 -8.36 14.02
C LYS A 11 2.09 -8.52 13.85
N TRP A 12 1.32 -8.46 14.93
CA TRP A 12 -0.12 -8.71 14.96
C TRP A 12 -0.88 -7.67 14.15
N MET A 13 -0.42 -6.42 14.16
CA MET A 13 -1.00 -5.35 13.33
C MET A 13 -0.78 -5.63 11.85
N THR A 14 0.38 -6.15 11.47
CA THR A 14 0.66 -6.57 10.09
C THR A 14 -0.22 -7.76 9.70
N ILE A 15 -0.37 -8.75 10.59
CA ILE A 15 -1.26 -9.89 10.37
C ILE A 15 -2.70 -9.39 10.18
N ALA A 16 -3.18 -8.50 11.06
CA ALA A 16 -4.51 -7.91 10.97
C ALA A 16 -4.69 -7.13 9.65
N ALA A 17 -3.72 -6.31 9.25
CA ALA A 17 -3.76 -5.59 7.98
C ALA A 17 -3.84 -6.53 6.78
N VAL A 18 -3.03 -7.61 6.76
CA VAL A 18 -3.10 -8.63 5.71
C VAL A 18 -4.46 -9.31 5.69
N LEU A 19 -5.00 -9.70 6.84
CA LEU A 19 -6.33 -10.32 6.93
C LEU A 19 -7.43 -9.38 6.43
N VAL A 20 -7.37 -8.09 6.77
CA VAL A 20 -8.31 -7.07 6.28
C VAL A 20 -8.20 -6.91 4.77
N LEU A 21 -6.98 -6.86 4.22
CA LEU A 21 -6.78 -6.76 2.78
C LEU A 21 -7.30 -8.00 2.03
N LEU A 22 -7.03 -9.20 2.55
CA LEU A 22 -7.57 -10.43 1.99
C LEU A 22 -9.10 -10.46 2.04
N ALA A 23 -9.69 -10.14 3.19
CA ALA A 23 -11.14 -10.06 3.36
C ALA A 23 -11.76 -9.02 2.41
N SER A 24 -11.13 -7.85 2.25
CA SER A 24 -11.58 -6.81 1.32
C SER A 24 -11.59 -7.29 -0.14
N THR A 25 -10.58 -8.08 -0.52
CA THR A 25 -10.47 -8.67 -1.86
C THR A 25 -11.60 -9.68 -2.11
N LEU A 26 -11.86 -10.54 -1.13
CA LEU A 26 -12.93 -11.55 -1.21
C LEU A 26 -14.32 -10.91 -1.21
N ALA A 27 -14.50 -9.80 -0.52
CA ALA A 27 -15.75 -9.04 -0.46
C ALA A 27 -15.96 -8.12 -1.68
N GLY A 28 -14.97 -8.00 -2.57
CA GLY A 28 -15.03 -7.07 -3.71
C GLY A 28 -14.94 -5.58 -3.33
N VAL A 29 -14.41 -5.27 -2.14
CA VAL A 29 -14.22 -3.90 -1.65
C VAL A 29 -12.77 -3.49 -1.90
N TYR A 30 -12.52 -2.83 -3.03
CA TYR A 30 -11.17 -2.47 -3.49
C TYR A 30 -10.67 -1.13 -2.95
N ALA A 31 -11.52 -0.27 -2.39
CA ALA A 31 -11.13 1.02 -1.84
C ALA A 31 -10.07 0.90 -0.73
N ILE A 32 -10.09 -0.19 0.04
CA ILE A 32 -9.10 -0.47 1.09
C ILE A 32 -7.70 -0.65 0.46
N TRP A 33 -7.61 -1.39 -0.64
CA TRP A 33 -6.37 -1.48 -1.43
C TRP A 33 -5.97 -0.13 -2.02
N GLY A 34 -6.94 0.64 -2.48
CA GLY A 34 -6.70 1.98 -3.00
C GLY A 34 -5.98 2.89 -1.98
N VAL A 35 -6.44 2.89 -0.72
CA VAL A 35 -5.78 3.61 0.38
C VAL A 35 -4.34 3.11 0.60
N VAL A 36 -4.11 1.79 0.52
CA VAL A 36 -2.76 1.21 0.66
C VAL A 36 -1.84 1.66 -0.47
N PHE A 37 -2.31 1.69 -1.72
CA PHE A 37 -1.51 2.18 -2.85
C PHE A 37 -1.14 3.65 -2.69
N VAL A 38 -2.09 4.51 -2.28
CA VAL A 38 -1.80 5.92 -1.96
C VAL A 38 -0.74 6.01 -0.85
N TYR A 39 -0.88 5.21 0.21
CA TYR A 39 0.10 5.14 1.29
C TYR A 39 1.50 4.76 0.79
N TRP A 40 1.62 3.78 -0.10
CA TRP A 40 2.90 3.41 -0.71
C TRP A 40 3.47 4.52 -1.59
N GLY A 41 2.65 5.23 -2.37
CA GLY A 41 3.09 6.41 -3.12
C GLY A 41 3.67 7.50 -2.20
N VAL A 42 2.99 7.79 -1.08
CA VAL A 42 3.49 8.76 -0.08
C VAL A 42 4.78 8.26 0.57
N LEU A 43 4.86 6.98 0.92
CA LEU A 43 6.06 6.39 1.50
C LEU A 43 7.24 6.48 0.55
N ALA A 44 7.01 6.21 -0.75
CA ALA A 44 8.04 6.30 -1.79
C ALA A 44 8.62 7.72 -1.92
N ILE A 45 7.75 8.74 -1.86
CA ILE A 45 8.19 10.15 -1.87
C ILE A 45 9.04 10.47 -0.63
N ARG A 46 8.62 10.00 0.55
CA ARG A 46 9.32 10.26 1.82
C ARG A 46 10.65 9.53 1.92
N SER A 47 10.72 8.27 1.48
CA SER A 47 11.95 7.48 1.49
C SER A 47 12.90 7.84 0.34
N GLY A 48 12.36 8.38 -0.76
CA GLY A 48 13.11 8.55 -2.01
C GLY A 48 13.33 7.24 -2.77
N GLN A 49 12.65 6.16 -2.38
CA GLN A 49 12.72 4.84 -2.99
C GLN A 49 11.32 4.31 -3.29
N ALA A 50 11.07 3.93 -4.55
CA ALA A 50 9.84 3.27 -4.97
C ALA A 50 10.12 1.78 -5.19
N PHE A 51 9.28 0.90 -4.66
CA PHE A 51 9.43 -0.54 -4.82
C PHE A 51 8.35 -1.08 -5.76
N LEU A 52 8.74 -1.95 -6.70
CA LEU A 52 7.79 -2.76 -7.48
C LEU A 52 8.24 -4.22 -7.49
N VAL A 53 9.33 -4.52 -8.20
CA VAL A 53 10.05 -5.80 -8.12
C VAL A 53 11.33 -5.63 -7.32
N GLU A 54 12.02 -4.52 -7.56
CA GLU A 54 13.20 -4.07 -6.84
C GLU A 54 13.01 -2.62 -6.36
N ALA A 55 13.93 -2.14 -5.54
CA ALA A 55 13.95 -0.77 -5.07
C ALA A 55 14.55 0.14 -6.15
N ILE A 56 13.78 1.14 -6.59
CA ILE A 56 14.23 2.17 -7.51
C ILE A 56 14.48 3.46 -6.72
N GLU A 57 15.74 3.89 -6.71
CA GLU A 57 16.12 5.14 -6.05
C GLU A 57 15.87 6.36 -6.95
N ARG A 58 15.26 7.40 -6.37
CA ARG A 58 14.99 8.66 -7.09
C ARG A 58 16.25 9.35 -7.60
N LYS A 59 17.38 9.20 -6.90
CA LYS A 59 18.64 9.87 -7.27
C LYS A 59 19.32 9.23 -8.48
N GLU A 60 19.17 7.92 -8.64
CA GLU A 60 19.80 7.16 -9.72
C GLU A 60 18.91 7.12 -10.96
N ASN A 61 17.61 6.85 -10.77
CA ASN A 61 16.64 6.68 -11.85
C ASN A 61 15.37 7.52 -11.61
N PRO A 62 15.46 8.86 -11.73
CA PRO A 62 14.38 9.77 -11.34
C PRO A 62 13.09 9.58 -12.15
N VAL A 63 13.21 9.33 -13.47
CA VAL A 63 12.04 9.15 -14.34
C VAL A 63 11.26 7.90 -13.93
N LEU A 64 11.96 6.76 -13.78
CA LEU A 64 11.33 5.50 -13.40
C LEU A 64 10.71 5.58 -12.00
N PHE A 65 11.40 6.23 -11.05
CA PHE A 65 10.86 6.49 -9.72
C PHE A 65 9.51 7.23 -9.77
N TRP A 66 9.41 8.31 -10.57
CA TRP A 66 8.17 9.09 -10.68
C TRP A 66 7.07 8.33 -11.41
N VAL A 67 7.41 7.51 -12.41
CA VAL A 67 6.45 6.62 -13.09
C VAL A 67 5.84 5.64 -12.08
N LEU A 68 6.67 4.96 -11.29
CA LEU A 68 6.17 4.01 -10.27
C LEU A 68 5.35 4.72 -9.20
N THR A 69 5.79 5.89 -8.74
CA THR A 69 5.08 6.68 -7.74
C THR A 69 3.72 7.15 -8.26
N ALA A 70 3.66 7.67 -9.50
CA ALA A 70 2.43 8.09 -10.15
C ALA A 70 1.48 6.91 -10.39
N MET A 71 2.01 5.74 -10.75
CA MET A 71 1.23 4.50 -10.86
C MET A 71 0.57 4.13 -9.53
N TRP A 72 1.29 4.23 -8.40
CA TRP A 72 0.69 3.98 -7.08
C TRP A 72 -0.44 4.94 -6.75
N PHE A 73 -0.28 6.23 -7.00
CA PHE A 73 -1.39 7.17 -6.82
C PHE A 73 -2.54 6.91 -7.80
N GLY A 74 -2.23 6.59 -9.06
CA GLY A 74 -3.22 6.28 -10.09
C GLY A 74 -4.09 5.08 -9.72
N PHE A 75 -3.48 3.95 -9.35
CA PHE A 75 -4.20 2.77 -8.86
C PHE A 75 -4.93 3.05 -7.56
N GLY A 76 -4.32 3.83 -6.66
CA GLY A 76 -4.94 4.25 -5.42
C GLY A 76 -6.26 4.98 -5.63
N VAL A 77 -6.24 6.02 -6.46
CA VAL A 77 -7.42 6.79 -6.82
C VAL A 77 -8.43 5.93 -7.57
N LEU A 78 -7.99 5.15 -8.56
CA LEU A 78 -8.88 4.29 -9.36
C LEU A 78 -9.67 3.32 -8.46
N TYR A 79 -9.01 2.59 -7.57
CA TYR A 79 -9.65 1.60 -6.69
C TYR A 79 -10.56 2.23 -5.64
N ILE A 80 -10.26 3.46 -5.20
CA ILE A 80 -11.17 4.21 -4.33
C ILE A 80 -12.43 4.60 -5.12
N LEU A 81 -12.26 5.07 -6.36
CA LEU A 81 -13.38 5.50 -7.19
C LEU A 81 -14.28 4.34 -7.63
N THR A 82 -13.75 3.13 -7.85
CA THR A 82 -14.55 1.96 -8.25
C THR A 82 -15.61 1.58 -7.23
N ASP A 83 -15.29 1.72 -5.94
CA ASP A 83 -16.22 1.39 -4.86
C ASP A 83 -17.17 2.55 -4.52
N ILE A 84 -16.70 3.80 -4.70
CA ILE A 84 -17.51 5.01 -4.44
C ILE A 84 -18.52 5.26 -5.56
N PHE A 85 -18.09 5.06 -6.80
CA PHE A 85 -18.92 5.12 -7.99
C PHE A 85 -19.00 3.72 -8.59
N PRO A 86 -19.73 2.79 -7.94
CA PRO A 86 -19.95 1.50 -8.54
C PRO A 86 -20.61 1.78 -9.89
N THR A 87 -19.88 1.50 -10.97
CA THR A 87 -20.41 1.63 -12.33
C THR A 87 -21.73 0.87 -12.32
N GLN A 88 -22.84 1.61 -12.46
CA GLN A 88 -24.16 1.02 -12.58
C GLN A 88 -24.13 0.17 -13.85
N THR A 89 -23.82 -1.11 -13.70
CA THR A 89 -24.00 -2.07 -14.78
C THR A 89 -25.51 -2.16 -14.98
N ALA A 90 -25.95 -1.62 -16.11
CA ALA A 90 -27.29 -1.82 -16.66
C ALA A 90 -27.61 -3.32 -16.81
#